data_AF-A0A944STQ8-F1
#
_entry.id   AF-A0A944STQ8-F1
#
_cell.length_a   1.000
_cell.length_b   1.000
_cell.length_c   1.000
_cell.angle_alpha   90.00
_cell.angle_beta   90.00
_cell.angle_gamma   90.00
#
_symmetry.space_group_name_H-M   'P 1'
#
loop_
_entity.id
_entity.type
_entity.pdbx_description
1 polymer ?
#
loop_
_entity_poly.entity_id
_entity_poly.type
_entity_poly.pdbx_seq_one_letter_code
_entity_poly.pdbx_strand_id
1 'polypeptide(L)'
;QPLPEHAFFDTPQEMFTTQLQRWLTKTGFFKRVILDDAQQADYILEVAVTGLYGDKREGQPAQSVLEMQFFMTDTHAKAEEVVFQTGLHIDIDIAETTPSNTVNGWKTALIKLLSTLEDDLSSYFSNDPP
;
A
#
# COMPACT_ATOMS: atom_id res chain seq x y z
N GLN A 1 12.56 -17.98 7.93
CA GLN A 1 11.69 -18.07 9.13
C GLN A 1 11.87 -16.79 9.94
N PRO A 2 10.79 -16.16 10.44
CA PRO A 2 10.92 -15.05 11.38
C PRO A 2 11.63 -15.55 12.64
N LEU A 3 12.52 -14.74 13.20
CA LEU A 3 13.15 -15.04 14.50
C LEU A 3 12.05 -15.02 15.59
N PRO A 4 12.04 -15.97 16.54
CA PRO A 4 10.94 -16.14 17.51
C PRO A 4 10.58 -14.89 18.34
N GLU A 5 11.50 -13.93 18.45
CA GLU A 5 11.34 -12.72 19.27
C GLU A 5 11.00 -11.45 18.47
N HIS A 6 10.79 -11.56 17.15
CA HIS A 6 10.50 -10.42 16.28
C HIS A 6 9.24 -10.67 15.44
N ALA A 7 8.08 -10.48 16.06
CA ALA A 7 6.77 -10.61 15.43
C ALA A 7 6.03 -9.27 15.40
N PHE A 8 5.13 -9.13 14.43
CA PHE A 8 4.16 -8.05 14.42
C PHE A 8 3.03 -8.33 15.41
N PHE A 9 2.41 -7.27 15.91
CA PHE A 9 1.22 -7.37 16.76
C PHE A 9 -0.01 -7.84 15.99
N ASP A 10 -0.17 -7.36 14.75
CA ASP A 10 -1.22 -7.76 13.81
C ASP A 10 -0.59 -8.42 12.58
N THR A 11 -1.41 -9.00 11.70
CA THR A 11 -0.90 -9.44 10.41
C THR A 11 -0.48 -8.23 9.57
N PRO A 12 0.57 -8.33 8.71
CA PRO A 12 0.93 -7.24 7.81
C PRO A 12 -0.26 -6.73 7.00
N GLN A 13 -1.12 -7.64 6.53
CA GLN A 13 -2.35 -7.29 5.80
C GLN A 13 -3.24 -6.32 6.61
N GLU A 14 -3.58 -6.64 7.86
CA GLU A 14 -4.41 -5.78 8.71
C GLU A 14 -3.76 -4.41 8.98
N MET A 15 -2.44 -4.40 9.20
CA MET A 15 -1.67 -3.16 9.41
C MET A 15 -1.77 -2.24 8.20
N PHE A 16 -1.48 -2.77 6.99
CA PHE A 16 -1.50 -1.98 5.75
C PHE A 16 -2.92 -1.55 5.38
N THR A 17 -3.90 -2.44 5.47
CA THR A 17 -5.32 -2.10 5.20
C THR A 17 -5.78 -0.95 6.09
N THR A 18 -5.46 -0.99 7.39
CA THR A 18 -5.84 0.08 8.32
C THR A 18 -5.18 1.42 7.97
N GLN A 19 -3.89 1.43 7.60
CA GLN A 19 -3.22 2.67 7.21
C GLN A 19 -3.75 3.22 5.88
N LEU A 20 -3.95 2.35 4.89
CA LEU A 20 -4.47 2.73 3.58
C LEU A 20 -5.89 3.30 3.69
N GLN A 21 -6.80 2.64 4.42
CA GLN A 21 -8.15 3.16 4.64
C GLN A 21 -8.13 4.56 5.27
N ARG A 22 -7.30 4.75 6.30
CA ARG A 22 -7.14 6.05 6.97
C ARG A 22 -6.56 7.10 6.04
N TRP A 23 -5.64 6.73 5.17
CA TRP A 23 -5.05 7.62 4.17
C TRP A 23 -6.11 8.07 3.16
N LEU A 24 -6.76 7.13 2.47
CA LEU A 24 -7.79 7.41 1.46
C LEU A 24 -9.00 8.16 2.03
N THR A 25 -9.36 7.92 3.29
CA THR A 25 -10.41 8.72 3.96
C THR A 25 -10.03 10.19 4.10
N LYS A 26 -8.72 10.48 4.26
CA LYS A 26 -8.21 11.85 4.44
C LYS A 26 -7.96 12.60 3.13
N THR A 27 -7.74 11.90 2.02
CA THR A 27 -7.52 12.56 0.70
C THR A 27 -8.76 13.32 0.23
N GLY A 28 -9.95 12.85 0.62
CA GLY A 28 -11.22 13.48 0.24
C GLY A 28 -11.71 13.11 -1.17
N PHE A 29 -10.99 12.22 -1.89
CA PHE A 29 -11.45 11.71 -3.19
C PHE A 29 -12.74 10.91 -3.07
N PHE A 30 -12.90 10.19 -1.97
CA PHE A 30 -14.06 9.35 -1.71
C PHE A 30 -14.90 9.95 -0.59
N LYS A 31 -16.22 9.99 -0.79
CA LYS A 31 -17.16 10.36 0.28
C LYS A 31 -17.05 9.43 1.49
N ARG A 32 -16.70 8.16 1.26
CA ARG A 32 -16.56 7.15 2.30
C ARG A 32 -15.67 6.01 1.81
N VAL A 33 -14.77 5.54 2.68
CA VAL A 33 -13.94 4.34 2.46
C VAL A 33 -14.34 3.28 3.48
N ILE A 34 -14.89 2.17 3.01
CA ILE A 34 -15.40 1.05 3.83
C ILE A 34 -14.56 -0.20 3.62
N LEU A 35 -14.56 -1.09 4.61
CA LEU A 35 -13.93 -2.42 4.54
C LEU A 35 -14.98 -3.55 4.62
N ASP A 36 -16.25 -3.20 4.75
CA ASP A 36 -17.37 -4.14 4.93
C ASP A 36 -18.14 -4.28 3.62
N ASP A 37 -18.20 -5.51 3.10
CA ASP A 37 -18.85 -5.87 1.85
C ASP A 37 -20.39 -5.78 1.92
N ALA A 38 -20.96 -5.61 3.11
CA ALA A 38 -22.42 -5.48 3.27
C ALA A 38 -22.99 -4.20 2.62
N GLN A 39 -22.15 -3.21 2.32
CA GLN A 39 -22.57 -1.98 1.65
C GLN A 39 -22.01 -1.92 0.23
N GLN A 40 -22.88 -1.57 -0.71
CA GLN A 40 -22.47 -1.38 -2.10
C GLN A 40 -21.55 -0.15 -2.22
N ALA A 41 -20.36 -0.35 -2.79
CA ALA A 41 -19.39 0.68 -3.11
C ALA A 41 -19.36 0.91 -4.63
N ASP A 42 -19.12 2.15 -5.06
CA ASP A 42 -18.97 2.49 -6.48
C ASP A 42 -17.65 1.94 -7.05
N TYR A 43 -16.62 1.89 -6.20
CA TYR A 43 -15.32 1.30 -6.52
C TYR A 43 -14.90 0.27 -5.48
N ILE A 44 -14.27 -0.81 -5.95
CA ILE A 44 -13.60 -1.82 -5.11
C ILE A 44 -12.10 -1.71 -5.37
N LEU A 45 -11.31 -1.47 -4.31
CA LEU A 45 -9.86 -1.43 -4.38
C LEU A 45 -9.27 -2.71 -3.76
N GLU A 46 -8.72 -3.57 -4.60
CA GLU A 46 -7.95 -4.75 -4.20
C GLU A 46 -6.46 -4.41 -4.13
N VAL A 47 -5.80 -4.92 -3.09
CA VAL A 47 -4.41 -4.57 -2.79
C VAL A 47 -3.63 -5.81 -2.38
N ALA A 48 -2.44 -5.97 -2.94
CA ALA A 48 -1.51 -7.03 -2.58
C ALA A 48 -0.17 -6.44 -2.12
N VAL A 49 0.29 -6.83 -0.93
CA VAL A 49 1.67 -6.59 -0.49
C VAL A 49 2.55 -7.67 -1.11
N THR A 50 3.37 -7.30 -2.08
CA THR A 50 4.17 -8.23 -2.90
C THR A 50 5.62 -8.31 -2.44
N GLY A 51 6.07 -7.34 -1.64
CA GLY A 51 7.42 -7.29 -1.06
C GLY A 51 7.39 -6.59 0.29
N LEU A 52 7.94 -7.25 1.32
CA LEU A 52 8.08 -6.70 2.67
C LEU A 52 9.28 -7.36 3.36
N TYR A 53 10.48 -6.84 3.13
CA TYR A 53 11.72 -7.41 3.65
C TYR A 53 12.81 -6.35 3.84
N GLY A 54 13.84 -6.70 4.60
CA GLY A 54 15.12 -6.00 4.56
C GLY A 54 16.05 -6.71 3.58
N ASP A 55 16.75 -5.97 2.73
CA ASP A 55 17.69 -6.49 1.73
C ASP A 55 19.12 -6.06 2.08
N LYS A 56 20.08 -6.96 1.90
CA LYS A 56 21.50 -6.65 2.02
C LYS A 56 22.26 -7.43 0.97
N ARG A 57 22.75 -6.72 -0.04
CA ARG A 57 23.56 -7.27 -1.12
C ARG A 57 25.01 -6.84 -0.97
N GLU A 58 25.93 -7.70 -1.39
CA GLU A 58 27.35 -7.36 -1.36
C GLU A 58 27.63 -6.14 -2.25
N GLY A 59 28.33 -5.14 -1.71
CA GLY A 59 28.64 -3.90 -2.42
C GLY A 59 27.50 -2.89 -2.55
N GLN A 60 26.34 -3.10 -1.89
CA GLN A 60 25.22 -2.15 -1.85
C GLN A 60 24.86 -1.76 -0.41
N PRO A 61 24.24 -0.58 -0.20
CA PRO A 61 23.62 -0.25 1.08
C PRO A 61 22.62 -1.33 1.51
N ALA A 62 22.47 -1.52 2.82
CA ALA A 62 21.32 -2.28 3.32
C ALA A 62 20.04 -1.48 3.05
N GLN A 63 18.96 -2.15 2.68
CA GLN A 63 17.70 -1.52 2.31
C GLN A 63 16.52 -2.12 3.07
N SER A 64 15.48 -1.32 3.27
CA SER A 64 14.16 -1.75 3.67
C SER A 64 13.23 -1.60 2.47
N VAL A 65 12.59 -2.70 2.06
CA VAL A 65 11.81 -2.78 0.81
C VAL A 65 10.33 -2.98 1.13
N LEU A 66 9.48 -2.17 0.48
CA LEU A 66 8.03 -2.32 0.46
C LEU A 66 7.55 -2.30 -1.00
N GLU A 67 6.78 -3.31 -1.39
CA GLU A 67 6.15 -3.39 -2.72
C GLU A 67 4.66 -3.69 -2.58
N MET A 68 3.84 -2.97 -3.34
CA MET A 68 2.40 -3.13 -3.34
C MET A 68 1.83 -3.03 -4.75
N GLN A 69 0.79 -3.82 -5.03
CA GLN A 69 0.00 -3.77 -6.25
C GLN A 69 -1.43 -3.35 -5.91
N PHE A 70 -2.02 -2.50 -6.74
CA PHE A 70 -3.34 -1.93 -6.57
C PHE A 70 -4.18 -2.15 -7.82
N PHE A 71 -5.41 -2.59 -7.63
CA PHE A 71 -6.40 -2.79 -8.69
C PHE A 71 -7.73 -2.18 -8.22
N MET A 72 -8.28 -1.25 -8.98
CA MET A 72 -9.58 -0.64 -8.69
C MET A 72 -10.57 -1.02 -9.78
N THR A 73 -11.70 -1.56 -9.37
CA THR A 73 -12.81 -1.97 -10.25
C THR A 73 -14.01 -1.05 -10.03
N ASP A 74 -14.64 -0.61 -11.12
CA ASP A 74 -15.94 0.09 -11.08
C ASP A 74 -17.08 -0.93 -11.05
N THR A 75 -17.95 -0.85 -10.03
CA THR A 75 -19.03 -1.81 -9.83
C THR A 75 -20.26 -1.56 -10.71
N HIS A 76 -20.33 -0.40 -11.38
CA HIS A 76 -21.40 -0.03 -12.32
C HIS A 76 -21.06 -0.36 -13.77
N ALA A 77 -19.80 -0.70 -14.06
CA ALA A 77 -19.36 -1.10 -15.39
C ALA A 77 -20.07 -2.39 -15.85
N LYS A 78 -20.37 -2.49 -17.15
CA LYS A 78 -21.12 -3.64 -17.72
C LYS A 78 -20.38 -4.98 -17.62
N ALA A 79 -19.08 -4.93 -17.36
CA ALA A 79 -18.23 -6.03 -16.97
C ALA A 79 -17.39 -5.55 -15.77
N GLU A 80 -16.85 -6.46 -14.95
CA GLU A 80 -15.85 -6.12 -13.93
C GLU A 80 -14.62 -5.53 -14.61
N GLU A 81 -14.64 -4.21 -14.81
CA GLU A 81 -13.61 -3.47 -15.52
C GLU A 81 -12.67 -2.85 -14.49
N VAL A 82 -11.39 -3.27 -14.55
CA VAL A 82 -10.33 -2.62 -13.79
C VAL A 82 -10.09 -1.25 -14.42
N VAL A 83 -10.55 -0.22 -13.73
CA VAL A 83 -10.48 1.18 -14.18
C VAL A 83 -9.17 1.86 -13.78
N PHE A 84 -8.49 1.34 -12.76
CA PHE A 84 -7.18 1.82 -12.33
C PHE A 84 -6.31 0.66 -11.84
N GLN A 85 -5.04 0.66 -12.26
CA GLN A 85 -4.05 -0.31 -11.82
C GLN A 85 -2.68 0.35 -11.70
N THR A 86 -2.00 0.14 -10.57
CA THR A 86 -0.62 0.58 -10.38
C THR A 86 0.16 -0.38 -9.49
N GLY A 87 1.47 -0.44 -9.71
CA GLY A 87 2.42 -1.22 -8.93
C GLY A 87 3.54 -0.33 -8.43
N LEU A 88 3.74 -0.29 -7.11
CA LEU A 88 4.70 0.60 -6.47
C LEU A 88 5.76 -0.20 -5.72
N HIS A 89 7.03 0.17 -5.92
CA HIS A 89 8.20 -0.38 -5.25
C HIS A 89 8.97 0.77 -4.62
N ILE A 90 9.18 0.72 -3.30
CA ILE A 90 9.99 1.71 -2.57
C ILE A 90 11.06 0.99 -1.76
N ASP A 91 12.31 1.34 -2.03
CA ASP A 91 13.47 1.00 -1.22
C ASP A 91 13.92 2.20 -0.37
N ILE A 92 14.26 1.93 0.90
CA ILE A 92 14.80 2.91 1.83
C ILE A 92 16.15 2.40 2.33
N ASP A 93 17.22 3.15 2.06
CA ASP A 93 18.54 2.87 2.62
C ASP A 93 18.48 2.91 4.16
N ILE A 94 19.03 1.87 4.78
CA ILE A 94 19.15 1.70 6.23
C ILE A 94 20.60 1.37 6.59
N ALA A 95 21.00 1.71 7.81
CA ALA A 95 22.37 1.45 8.26
C ALA A 95 22.74 -0.05 8.22
N GLU A 96 21.77 -0.91 8.58
CA GLU A 96 21.89 -2.36 8.61
C GLU A 96 20.50 -3.00 8.70
N THR A 97 20.37 -4.26 8.25
CA THR A 97 19.12 -5.03 8.24
C THR A 97 18.76 -5.61 9.62
N THR A 98 18.76 -4.78 10.66
CA THR A 98 18.18 -5.17 11.96
C THR A 98 16.65 -5.01 11.92
N PRO A 99 15.87 -5.78 12.69
CA PRO A 99 14.42 -5.68 12.69
C PRO A 99 13.90 -4.26 12.92
N SER A 100 14.48 -3.53 13.87
CA SER A 100 14.12 -2.14 14.17
C SER A 100 14.36 -1.21 12.97
N ASN A 101 15.55 -1.29 12.36
CA ASN A 101 15.89 -0.46 11.20
C ASN A 101 14.99 -0.79 10.00
N THR A 102 14.77 -2.07 9.72
CA THR A 102 13.91 -2.52 8.63
C THR A 102 12.48 -2.02 8.81
N VAL A 103 11.88 -2.18 10.00
CA VAL A 103 10.52 -1.69 10.29
C VAL A 103 10.42 -0.16 10.17
N ASN A 104 11.42 0.58 10.65
CA ASN A 104 11.44 2.04 10.49
C ASN A 104 11.58 2.47 9.02
N GLY A 105 12.34 1.72 8.23
CA GLY A 105 12.40 1.86 6.78
C GLY A 105 11.02 1.63 6.14
N TRP A 106 10.28 0.58 6.51
CA TRP A 106 8.94 0.31 5.98
C TRP A 106 7.94 1.41 6.31
N LYS A 107 8.01 2.02 7.50
CA LYS A 107 7.16 3.18 7.84
C LYS A 107 7.41 4.35 6.89
N THR A 108 8.68 4.62 6.59
CA THR A 108 9.07 5.68 5.65
C THR A 108 8.65 5.32 4.23
N ALA A 109 8.86 4.07 3.81
CA ALA A 109 8.45 3.57 2.51
C ALA A 109 6.94 3.66 2.32
N LEU A 110 6.15 3.30 3.34
CA LEU A 110 4.69 3.37 3.29
C LEU A 110 4.18 4.80 3.09
N ILE A 111 4.76 5.79 3.78
CA ILE A 111 4.37 7.20 3.59
C ILE A 111 4.62 7.63 2.15
N LYS A 112 5.80 7.30 1.59
CA LYS A 112 6.13 7.62 0.19
C LYS A 112 5.18 6.92 -0.78
N LEU A 113 4.97 5.62 -0.58
CA LEU A 113 4.10 4.78 -1.41
C LEU A 113 2.65 5.31 -1.43
N LEU A 114 2.09 5.63 -0.26
CA LEU A 114 0.73 6.17 -0.17
C LEU A 114 0.61 7.57 -0.76
N SER A 115 1.65 8.41 -0.65
CA SER A 115 1.68 9.72 -1.31
C SER A 115 1.70 9.58 -2.83
N THR A 116 2.51 8.64 -3.36
CA THR A 116 2.53 8.34 -4.81
C THR A 116 1.19 7.79 -5.29
N LEU A 117 0.57 6.88 -4.53
CA LEU A 117 -0.77 6.38 -4.85
C LEU A 117 -1.82 7.51 -4.87
N GLU A 118 -1.74 8.45 -3.92
CA GLU A 118 -2.63 9.62 -3.89
C GLU A 118 -2.46 10.51 -5.13
N ASP A 119 -1.22 10.76 -5.56
CA ASP A 119 -0.93 11.51 -6.77
C ASP A 119 -1.47 10.78 -8.03
N ASP A 120 -1.27 9.47 -8.11
CA ASP A 120 -1.76 8.62 -9.20
C ASP A 120 -3.30 8.65 -9.29
N LEU A 121 -3.98 8.49 -8.14
CA LEU A 121 -5.44 8.57 -8.06
C LEU A 121 -5.97 9.96 -8.39
N SER A 122 -5.30 11.02 -7.92
CA SER A 122 -5.64 12.40 -8.26
C SER A 122 -5.57 12.65 -9.76
N SER A 123 -4.52 12.15 -10.42
CA SER A 123 -4.38 12.20 -11.87
C SER A 123 -5.48 11.44 -12.59
N TYR A 124 -5.83 10.24 -12.11
CA TYR A 124 -6.92 9.44 -12.65
C TYR A 124 -8.26 10.20 -12.56
N PHE A 125 -8.66 10.64 -11.36
CA PHE A 125 -9.94 11.31 -11.13
C PHE A 125 -10.02 12.72 -11.73
N SER A 126 -8.89 13.36 -12.03
CA SER A 126 -8.88 14.63 -12.78
C SER A 126 -9.27 14.43 -14.25
N ASN A 127 -9.01 13.26 -14.81
CA ASN A 127 -9.37 12.90 -16.19
C ASN A 127 -10.73 12.21 -16.28
N ASP A 128 -11.17 11.56 -15.21
CA ASP A 128 -12.45 10.86 -15.10
C ASP A 128 -13.04 11.03 -13.68
N PRO A 129 -13.81 12.10 -13.42
CA PRO A 129 -14.26 12.43 -12.08
C PRO A 129 -15.25 11.39 -11.53
N PRO A 130 -15.13 11.02 -10.23
CA PRO A 130 -15.99 10.03 -9.59
C PRO A 130 -17.42 10.53 -9.33
#